data_AF-A0A7S0AKT6-F1
#
_entry.id   AF-A0A7S0AKT6-F1
#
_cell.length_a   1.000
_cell.length_b   1.000
_cell.length_c   1.000
_cell.angle_alpha   90.00
_cell.angle_beta   90.00
_cell.angle_gamma   90.00
#
_symmetry.space_group_name_H-M   'P 1'
#
loop_
_entity.id
_entity.type
_entity.pdbx_description
1 polymer ?
#
loop_
_entity_poly.entity_id
_entity_poly.type
_entity_poly.pdbx_seq_one_letter_code
_entity_poly.pdbx_strand_id
1 'polypeptide(L)'
;QAYSSNQLNADGGTEWGNHPKCPATQSSNQKQSWVAWTRPGSAMSTTNVAREAFDAFHSGDHSKCGQMLEQIGSLKGAHDVKVQHNSLVNDYYRSGCADPHSLLVQLTQAHDRARERDKKDKGRRKRDDDEGEAYREDEDLSVLRYNQALLCLQLRQHAQATVIL
;
A
#
# COMPACT_ATOMS: atom_id res chain seq x y z
N GLN A 1 -16.39 49.53 -51.37
CA GLN A 1 -17.70 48.86 -51.48
C GLN A 1 -17.95 48.15 -50.15
N ALA A 2 -19.09 48.44 -49.52
CA ALA A 2 -19.48 47.96 -48.21
C ALA A 2 -20.66 46.98 -48.34
N TYR A 3 -20.66 45.92 -47.52
CA TYR A 3 -21.78 45.11 -47.02
C TYR A 3 -21.15 44.33 -45.82
N SER A 4 -21.44 44.57 -44.52
CA SER A 4 -22.70 44.50 -43.75
C SER A 4 -23.35 43.12 -43.88
N SER A 5 -23.75 42.35 -42.87
CA SER A 5 -23.74 42.36 -41.40
C SER A 5 -24.08 40.92 -40.96
N ASN A 6 -23.74 40.50 -39.74
CA ASN A 6 -24.72 40.05 -38.73
C ASN A 6 -24.02 39.38 -37.54
N GLN A 7 -24.24 39.98 -36.37
CA GLN A 7 -24.10 39.37 -35.05
C GLN A 7 -25.34 38.50 -34.76
N LEU A 8 -25.14 37.38 -34.07
CA LEU A 8 -26.09 36.82 -33.10
C LEU A 8 -25.28 36.24 -31.93
N ASN A 9 -25.57 36.71 -30.72
CA ASN A 9 -25.19 36.11 -29.44
C ASN A 9 -26.23 35.03 -29.06
N ALA A 10 -25.79 33.98 -28.36
CA ALA A 10 -26.32 33.52 -27.06
C ALA A 10 -26.09 32.01 -26.81
N ASP A 11 -25.54 31.74 -25.63
CA ASP A 11 -25.73 30.61 -24.70
C ASP A 11 -25.69 29.13 -25.15
N GLY A 12 -24.91 28.36 -24.38
CA GLY A 12 -25.06 26.91 -24.26
C GLY A 12 -23.78 26.23 -23.77
N GLY A 13 -23.64 26.03 -22.46
CA GLY A 13 -22.51 25.33 -21.87
C GLY A 13 -22.52 23.82 -22.14
N THR A 14 -21.32 23.21 -22.17
CA THR A 14 -21.10 21.80 -21.76
C THR A 14 -19.61 21.59 -21.40
N GLU A 15 -19.35 21.72 -20.11
CA GLU A 15 -18.56 20.86 -19.21
C GLU A 15 -17.84 19.57 -19.73
N TRP A 16 -16.69 19.30 -19.10
CA TRP A 16 -15.85 18.06 -18.99
C TRP A 16 -15.14 17.57 -20.27
N GLY A 17 -13.83 17.30 -20.29
CA GLY A 17 -12.96 16.71 -19.27
C GLY A 17 -12.38 15.41 -19.85
N ASN A 18 -11.20 15.46 -20.48
CA ASN A 18 -10.54 14.29 -21.06
C ASN A 18 -9.19 14.05 -20.39
N HIS A 19 -9.23 13.44 -19.20
CA HIS A 19 -8.09 12.75 -18.61
C HIS A 19 -8.13 11.27 -19.00
N PRO A 20 -7.00 10.65 -19.36
CA PRO A 20 -6.96 9.22 -19.67
C PRO A 20 -7.22 8.39 -18.40
N LYS A 21 -8.29 7.59 -18.44
CA LYS A 21 -8.63 6.59 -17.42
C LYS A 21 -7.57 5.48 -17.42
N CYS A 22 -7.05 5.15 -16.24
CA CYS A 22 -6.26 3.95 -16.02
C CYS A 22 -7.14 2.69 -16.26
N PRO A 23 -6.62 1.61 -16.85
CA PRO A 23 -7.41 0.43 -17.17
C PRO A 23 -7.73 -0.37 -15.91
N ALA A 24 -9.01 -0.51 -15.59
CA ALA A 24 -9.50 -1.43 -14.59
C ALA A 24 -9.46 -2.87 -15.15
N THR A 25 -8.55 -3.69 -14.63
CA THR A 25 -8.59 -5.15 -14.84
C THR A 25 -9.62 -5.75 -13.90
N GLN A 26 -10.76 -6.16 -14.45
CA GLN A 26 -11.70 -7.06 -13.75
C GLN A 26 -11.04 -8.44 -13.65
N SER A 27 -10.75 -8.89 -12.42
CA SER A 27 -10.40 -10.29 -12.15
C SER A 27 -11.41 -10.88 -11.18
N SER A 28 -11.97 -12.00 -11.59
CA SER A 28 -13.12 -12.69 -11.02
C SER A 28 -12.72 -13.67 -9.90
N ASN A 29 -13.61 -13.78 -8.92
CA ASN A 29 -13.84 -14.91 -8.01
C ASN A 29 -12.69 -15.46 -7.14
N GLN A 30 -12.74 -15.11 -5.86
CA GLN A 30 -12.50 -16.09 -4.79
C GLN A 30 -13.38 -15.79 -3.57
N LYS A 31 -14.55 -16.42 -3.48
CA LYS A 31 -15.39 -16.41 -2.27
C LYS A 31 -14.87 -17.46 -1.30
N GLN A 32 -14.13 -17.06 -0.27
CA GLN A 32 -13.89 -17.92 0.89
C GLN A 32 -14.92 -17.59 1.97
N SER A 33 -15.83 -18.55 2.17
CA SER A 33 -16.85 -18.56 3.21
C SER A 33 -16.22 -18.94 4.54
N TRP A 34 -16.25 -18.05 5.53
CA TRP A 34 -15.96 -18.36 6.92
C TRP A 34 -17.20 -18.05 7.77
N VAL A 35 -17.78 -19.11 8.35
CA VAL A 35 -18.90 -19.05 9.27
C VAL A 35 -18.50 -18.27 10.53
N ALA A 36 -19.17 -17.14 10.75
CA ALA A 36 -18.96 -16.25 11.87
C ALA A 36 -19.67 -16.80 13.13
N TRP A 37 -18.89 -17.22 14.11
CA TRP A 37 -19.39 -17.31 15.49
C TRP A 37 -19.31 -15.91 16.10
N THR A 38 -20.45 -15.24 16.18
CA THR A 38 -20.58 -13.94 16.85
C THR A 38 -20.62 -14.13 18.37
N ARG A 39 -19.80 -13.37 19.08
CA ARG A 39 -19.94 -13.09 20.51
C ARG A 39 -20.14 -11.59 20.71
N PRO A 40 -21.08 -11.14 21.56
CA PRO A 40 -21.41 -9.73 21.71
C PRO A 40 -20.43 -9.05 22.67
N GLY A 41 -19.83 -7.97 22.18
CA GLY A 41 -18.84 -7.14 22.88
C GLY A 41 -18.06 -6.36 21.83
N SER A 42 -18.54 -5.17 21.48
CA SER A 42 -18.04 -4.33 20.37
C SER A 42 -16.66 -3.73 20.65
N ALA A 43 -15.64 -4.58 20.75
CA ALA A 43 -14.29 -4.20 20.36
C ALA A 43 -14.25 -4.30 18.83
N MET A 44 -14.02 -3.18 18.13
CA MET A 44 -13.70 -3.20 16.71
C MET A 44 -12.52 -4.15 16.51
N SER A 45 -12.79 -5.33 15.92
CA SER A 45 -11.73 -6.29 15.59
C SER A 45 -10.74 -5.61 14.66
N THR A 46 -9.44 -5.81 14.88
CA THR A 46 -8.37 -5.32 13.99
C THR A 46 -8.62 -5.70 12.53
N THR A 47 -9.29 -6.82 12.30
CA THR A 47 -9.69 -7.29 10.97
C THR A 47 -10.70 -6.37 10.30
N ASN A 48 -11.66 -5.83 11.04
CA ASN A 48 -12.65 -4.89 10.51
C ASN A 48 -11.98 -3.57 10.14
N VAL A 49 -11.11 -3.05 11.01
CA VAL A 49 -10.35 -1.82 10.74
C VAL A 49 -9.42 -1.99 9.54
N ALA A 50 -8.76 -3.16 9.41
CA ALA A 50 -7.93 -3.48 8.24
C ALA A 50 -8.74 -3.53 6.94
N ARG A 51 -9.97 -4.06 6.99
CA ARG A 51 -10.87 -4.05 5.85
C ARG A 51 -11.28 -2.63 5.47
N GLU A 52 -11.61 -1.79 6.44
CA GLU A 52 -11.94 -0.39 6.18
C GLU A 52 -10.75 0.40 5.62
N ALA A 53 -9.54 0.13 6.10
CA ALA A 53 -8.31 0.73 5.57
C ALA A 53 -8.10 0.35 4.10
N PHE A 54 -8.34 -0.92 3.76
CA PHE A 54 -8.26 -1.44 2.41
C PHE A 54 -9.29 -0.79 1.48
N ASP A 55 -10.56 -0.76 1.90
CA ASP A 55 -11.64 -0.14 1.11
C ASP A 55 -11.37 1.36 0.87
N ALA A 56 -10.88 2.07 1.89
CA ALA A 56 -10.49 3.49 1.77
C ALA A 56 -9.30 3.71 0.83
N PHE A 57 -8.29 2.84 0.88
CA PHE A 57 -7.15 2.91 -0.05
C PHE A 57 -7.63 2.76 -1.51
N HIS A 58 -8.48 1.77 -1.77
CA HIS A 58 -8.97 1.48 -3.11
C HIS A 58 -9.96 2.53 -3.64
N SER A 59 -10.69 3.22 -2.77
CA SER A 59 -11.53 4.36 -3.19
C SER A 59 -10.73 5.66 -3.41
N GLY A 60 -9.43 5.67 -3.12
CA GLY A 60 -8.58 6.86 -3.19
C GLY A 60 -8.68 7.79 -1.97
N ASP A 61 -9.40 7.39 -0.92
CA ASP A 61 -9.47 8.13 0.34
C ASP A 61 -8.25 7.80 1.23
N HIS A 62 -7.09 8.30 0.80
CA HIS A 62 -5.82 8.07 1.49
C HIS A 62 -5.77 8.74 2.88
N SER A 63 -6.59 9.75 3.13
CA SER A 63 -6.68 10.37 4.46
C SER A 63 -7.36 9.43 5.44
N LYS A 64 -8.49 8.82 5.05
CA LYS A 64 -9.16 7.81 5.87
C LYS A 64 -8.31 6.55 6.02
N CYS A 65 -7.69 6.07 4.95
CA CYS A 65 -6.79 4.92 5.01
C CYS A 65 -5.68 5.13 6.06
N GLY A 66 -5.03 6.30 6.05
CA GLY A 66 -4.01 6.66 7.05
C GLY A 66 -4.53 6.58 8.49
N GLN A 67 -5.72 7.11 8.77
CA GLN A 67 -6.34 7.03 10.10
C GLN A 67 -6.61 5.59 10.53
N MET A 68 -7.11 4.75 9.63
CA MET A 68 -7.36 3.33 9.93
C MET A 68 -6.04 2.58 10.19
N LEU A 69 -4.98 2.88 9.44
CA LEU A 69 -3.65 2.29 9.66
C LEU A 69 -3.04 2.71 11.01
N GLU A 70 -3.22 3.96 11.43
CA GLU A 70 -2.80 4.44 12.75
C GLU A 70 -3.54 3.71 13.88
N GLN A 71 -4.85 3.51 13.73
CA GLN A 71 -5.65 2.72 14.67
C GLN A 71 -5.15 1.27 14.76
N ILE A 72 -4.88 0.63 13.62
CA ILE A 72 -4.33 -0.73 13.58
C ILE A 72 -2.96 -0.79 14.27
N GLY A 73 -2.09 0.19 13.99
CA GLY A 73 -0.77 0.31 14.61
C GLY A 73 -0.86 0.47 16.14
N SER A 74 -1.85 1.20 16.63
CA SER A 74 -2.10 1.36 18.07
C SER A 74 -2.55 0.04 18.72
N LEU A 75 -3.30 -0.79 18.00
CA LEU A 75 -3.79 -2.09 18.49
C LEU A 75 -2.74 -3.21 18.43
N LYS A 76 -1.91 -3.23 17.39
CA LYS A 76 -0.89 -4.27 17.15
C LYS A 76 0.50 -3.92 17.68
N GLY A 77 0.73 -2.66 18.01
CA GLY A 77 2.04 -2.09 18.35
C GLY A 77 2.69 -1.40 17.14
N ALA A 78 3.38 -0.29 17.41
CA ALA A 78 3.97 0.62 16.41
C ALA A 78 5.12 0.02 15.56
N HIS A 79 5.32 -1.30 15.59
CA HIS A 79 6.43 -1.99 14.94
C HIS A 79 5.98 -3.12 14.01
N ASP A 80 4.68 -3.28 13.77
CA ASP A 80 4.18 -4.20 12.74
C ASP A 80 4.64 -3.71 11.35
N VAL A 81 5.48 -4.53 10.69
CA VAL A 81 6.10 -4.18 9.40
C VAL A 81 5.06 -3.99 8.29
N LYS A 82 3.92 -4.70 8.34
CA LYS A 82 2.86 -4.59 7.33
C LYS A 82 2.11 -3.29 7.49
N VAL A 83 1.82 -2.88 8.72
CA VAL A 83 1.22 -1.56 9.01
C VAL A 83 2.17 -0.46 8.53
N GLN A 84 3.46 -0.53 8.89
CA GLN A 84 4.45 0.45 8.46
C GLN A 84 4.57 0.52 6.92
N HIS A 85 4.63 -0.63 6.25
CA HIS A 85 4.65 -0.72 4.78
C HIS A 85 3.45 0.00 4.16
N ASN A 86 2.24 -0.35 4.61
CA ASN A 86 1.01 0.19 4.07
C ASN A 86 0.88 1.69 4.32
N SER A 87 1.35 2.19 5.47
CA SER A 87 1.39 3.63 5.76
C SER A 87 2.28 4.38 4.77
N LEU A 88 3.49 3.87 4.51
CA LEU A 88 4.43 4.48 3.56
C LEU A 88 3.87 4.50 2.13
N VAL A 89 3.25 3.40 1.71
CA VAL A 89 2.60 3.31 0.40
C VAL A 89 1.41 4.27 0.33
N ASN A 90 0.55 4.30 1.34
CA ASN A 90 -0.59 5.21 1.39
C ASN A 90 -0.17 6.69 1.31
N ASP A 91 0.88 7.09 2.02
CA ASP A 91 1.39 8.47 1.97
C ASP A 91 1.96 8.82 0.60
N TYR A 92 2.63 7.89 -0.06
CA TYR A 92 3.08 8.06 -1.44
C TYR A 92 1.91 8.30 -2.40
N TYR A 93 0.85 7.49 -2.33
CA TYR A 93 -0.35 7.70 -3.14
C TYR A 93 -1.09 8.99 -2.77
N ARG A 94 -1.18 9.33 -1.47
CA ARG A 94 -1.76 10.59 -0.98
C ARG A 94 -1.07 11.82 -1.56
N SER A 95 0.25 11.76 -1.72
CA SER A 95 1.06 12.83 -2.32
C SER A 95 0.93 12.91 -3.85
N GLY A 96 0.13 12.04 -4.48
CA GLY A 96 0.05 11.96 -5.94
C GLY A 96 1.27 11.30 -6.57
N CYS A 97 1.92 10.37 -5.86
CA CYS A 97 3.12 9.66 -6.32
C CYS A 97 4.32 10.59 -6.62
N ALA A 98 4.48 11.66 -5.84
CA ALA A 98 5.40 12.75 -6.15
C ALA A 98 6.89 12.39 -6.06
N ASP A 99 7.27 11.52 -5.10
CA ASP A 99 8.67 11.19 -4.83
C ASP A 99 8.90 9.68 -4.61
N PRO A 100 9.11 8.91 -5.70
CA PRO A 100 9.40 7.48 -5.62
C PRO A 100 10.76 7.18 -4.97
N HIS A 101 11.72 8.13 -4.96
CA HIS A 101 13.03 7.92 -4.35
C HIS A 101 12.94 7.93 -2.83
N SER A 102 12.22 8.92 -2.28
CA SER A 102 11.95 8.97 -0.85
C SER A 102 11.20 7.72 -0.37
N LEU A 103 10.20 7.24 -1.12
CA LEU A 103 9.52 5.99 -0.78
C LEU A 103 10.48 4.79 -0.76
N LEU A 104 11.35 4.66 -1.76
CA LEU A 104 12.33 3.56 -1.82
C LEU A 104 13.26 3.56 -0.60
N VAL A 105 13.77 4.73 -0.19
CA VAL A 105 14.62 4.87 1.00
C VAL A 105 13.85 4.43 2.25
N GLN A 106 12.62 4.90 2.41
CA GLN A 106 11.80 4.57 3.59
C GLN A 106 11.46 3.08 3.67
N LEU A 107 11.13 2.45 2.53
CA LEU A 107 10.91 1.00 2.46
C LEU A 107 12.18 0.22 2.76
N THR A 108 13.34 0.64 2.26
CA THR A 108 14.66 0.04 2.59
C THR A 108 14.93 0.06 4.08
N GLN A 109 14.72 1.20 4.72
CA GLN A 109 14.89 1.28 6.17
C GLN A 109 13.87 0.42 6.94
N ALA A 110 12.63 0.32 6.46
CA ALA A 110 11.61 -0.53 7.08
C ALA A 110 11.99 -2.02 6.97
N HIS A 111 12.45 -2.45 5.79
CA HIS A 111 12.98 -3.79 5.54
C HIS A 111 14.09 -4.14 6.53
N ASP A 112 15.13 -3.30 6.61
CA ASP A 112 16.31 -3.58 7.42
C ASP A 112 15.96 -3.63 8.91
N ARG A 113 15.08 -2.73 9.37
CA ARG A 113 14.58 -2.75 10.75
C ARG A 113 13.80 -4.02 11.07
N ALA A 114 12.98 -4.52 10.15
CA ALA A 114 12.22 -5.75 10.37
C ALA A 114 13.13 -6.98 10.39
N ARG A 115 14.04 -7.07 9.41
CA ARG A 115 15.04 -8.14 9.31
C ARG A 115 15.93 -8.22 10.56
N GLU A 116 16.39 -7.09 11.09
CA GLU A 116 17.21 -7.07 12.31
C GLU A 116 16.43 -7.45 13.57
N ARG A 117 15.11 -7.20 13.63
CA ARG A 117 14.26 -7.65 14.73
C ARG A 117 14.07 -9.17 14.69
N ASP A 118 13.80 -9.72 13.51
CA ASP A 118 13.62 -11.17 13.33
C ASP A 118 14.87 -11.96 13.71
N LYS A 119 16.06 -11.47 13.34
CA LYS A 119 17.33 -12.07 13.78
C LYS A 119 17.49 -12.09 15.30
N LYS A 120 17.10 -11.01 15.98
CA LYS A 120 17.19 -10.90 17.44
C LYS A 120 16.19 -11.82 18.15
N ASP A 121 14.99 -11.97 17.61
CA ASP A 121 13.97 -12.87 18.17
C ASP A 121 14.37 -14.34 17.99
N LYS A 122 14.87 -14.71 16.79
CA LYS A 122 15.42 -16.04 16.52
C LYS A 122 16.66 -16.34 17.37
N GLY A 123 17.58 -15.38 17.53
CA GLY A 123 18.78 -15.52 18.36
C GLY A 123 18.50 -15.77 19.85
N ARG A 124 17.31 -15.39 20.35
CA ARG A 124 16.85 -15.73 21.71
C ARG A 124 16.26 -17.13 21.82
N ARG A 125 15.69 -17.66 20.75
CA ARG A 125 15.04 -19.00 20.71
C ARG A 125 16.00 -20.13 20.36
N LYS A 126 17.13 -19.83 19.73
CA LYS A 126 18.13 -20.79 19.23
C LYS A 126 18.97 -21.51 20.31
N ARG A 127 18.53 -21.58 21.57
CA ARG A 127 19.22 -22.36 22.61
C ARG A 127 18.85 -23.84 22.55
N ASP A 128 17.71 -24.18 21.95
CA ASP A 128 17.24 -25.55 21.80
C ASP A 128 16.79 -25.78 20.35
N ASP A 129 17.36 -26.80 19.69
CA ASP A 129 17.06 -27.35 18.37
C ASP A 129 17.67 -26.73 17.09
N ASP A 130 18.18 -27.68 16.29
CA ASP A 130 19.24 -27.58 15.30
C ASP A 130 18.70 -27.49 13.85
N GLU A 131 19.45 -26.79 13.01
CA GLU A 131 19.57 -26.90 11.54
C GLU A 131 18.38 -26.79 10.55
N GLY A 132 17.11 -26.67 10.96
CA GLY A 132 15.98 -26.69 10.01
C GLY A 132 15.52 -25.35 9.37
N GLU A 133 16.01 -24.19 9.82
CA GLU A 133 15.20 -22.94 9.76
C GLU A 133 15.72 -21.82 8.84
N ALA A 134 16.74 -22.08 8.02
CA ALA A 134 17.34 -21.07 7.15
C ALA A 134 16.50 -20.72 5.90
N TYR A 135 15.51 -21.54 5.54
CA TYR A 135 14.71 -21.36 4.32
C TYR A 135 13.29 -20.79 4.53
N ARG A 136 12.86 -20.54 5.78
CA ARG A 136 11.65 -19.73 6.05
C ARG A 136 11.99 -18.23 6.02
N GLU A 137 12.75 -17.81 5.03
CA GLU A 137 13.07 -16.39 4.83
C GLU A 137 11.79 -15.66 4.44
N ASP A 138 11.42 -14.68 5.25
CA ASP A 138 10.92 -13.40 4.77
C ASP A 138 9.60 -13.39 3.98
N GLU A 139 8.68 -14.35 4.18
CA GLU A 139 7.35 -14.30 3.54
C GLU A 139 6.63 -12.98 3.87
N ASP A 140 6.78 -12.49 5.10
CA ASP A 140 6.26 -11.20 5.54
C ASP A 140 6.96 -9.98 4.93
N LEU A 141 8.20 -10.14 4.43
CA LEU A 141 8.96 -9.08 3.77
C LEU A 141 8.95 -9.17 2.24
N SER A 142 8.44 -10.27 1.68
CA SER A 142 8.41 -10.53 0.23
C SER A 142 7.72 -9.41 -0.55
N VAL A 143 6.54 -8.97 -0.10
CA VAL A 143 5.79 -7.85 -0.70
C VAL A 143 6.58 -6.55 -0.61
N LEU A 144 7.28 -6.33 0.50
CA LEU A 144 8.08 -5.13 0.71
C LEU A 144 9.30 -5.12 -0.24
N ARG A 145 9.99 -6.25 -0.39
CA ARG A 145 11.08 -6.45 -1.38
C ARG A 145 10.59 -6.24 -2.81
N TYR A 146 9.44 -6.82 -3.14
CA TYR A 146 8.85 -6.64 -4.46
C TYR A 146 8.55 -5.16 -4.76
N ASN A 147 7.94 -4.44 -3.82
CA ASN A 147 7.64 -3.02 -3.99
C ASN A 147 8.91 -2.15 -4.08
N GLN A 148 9.99 -2.50 -3.38
CA GLN A 148 11.30 -1.87 -3.57
C GLN A 148 11.86 -2.11 -4.98
N ALA A 149 11.79 -3.35 -5.47
CA ALA A 149 12.26 -3.69 -6.82
C ALA A 149 11.48 -2.90 -7.90
N LEU A 150 10.15 -2.78 -7.75
CA LEU A 150 9.34 -1.95 -8.65
C LEU A 150 9.77 -0.48 -8.64
N LEU A 151 10.06 0.10 -7.48
CA LEU A 151 10.55 1.48 -7.40
C LEU A 151 11.95 1.62 -8.03
N CYS A 152 12.85 0.66 -7.82
CA CYS A 152 14.14 0.64 -8.51
C CYS A 152 13.96 0.59 -10.04
N LEU A 153 13.00 -0.19 -10.55
CA LEU A 153 12.67 -0.22 -11.98
C LEU A 153 12.13 1.13 -12.47
N GLN A 154 11.20 1.75 -11.73
CA GLN A 154 10.67 3.09 -12.04
C GLN A 154 11.78 4.15 -12.10
N LEU A 155 12.77 4.04 -11.21
CA LEU A 155 13.94 4.92 -11.12
C LEU A 155 15.09 4.55 -12.08
N ARG A 156 14.90 3.55 -12.95
CA ARG A 156 15.92 3.01 -13.88
C ARG A 156 17.17 2.44 -13.20
N GLN A 157 17.05 2.03 -11.94
CA GLN A 157 18.09 1.38 -11.15
C GLN A 157 18.05 -0.14 -11.35
N HIS A 158 18.25 -0.60 -12.59
CA HIS A 158 18.04 -2.00 -12.97
C HIS A 158 18.95 -2.99 -12.21
N ALA A 159 20.22 -2.63 -12.00
CA ALA A 159 21.15 -3.48 -11.26
C ALA A 159 20.68 -3.73 -9.82
N GLN A 160 20.15 -2.70 -9.16
CA GLN A 160 19.64 -2.82 -7.80
C GLN A 160 18.35 -3.65 -7.75
N ALA A 161 17.44 -3.47 -8.72
CA ALA A 161 16.22 -4.28 -8.82
C ALA A 161 16.53 -5.78 -8.95
N THR A 162 17.56 -6.15 -9.72
CA THR A 162 18.00 -7.55 -9.88
C THR A 162 18.59 -8.14 -8.60
N VAL A 163 19.22 -7.34 -7.74
CA VAL A 163 19.76 -7.82 -6.46
C VAL A 163 18.64 -8.05 -5.43
N ILE A 164 17.55 -7.29 -5.52
CA ILE A 164 16.44 -7.37 -4.58
C ILE A 164 15.51 -8.57 -4.86
N LEU A 165 15.41 -9.03 -6.11
CA LEU A 165 14.60 -10.19 -6.54
C LEU A 165 15.41 -11.49 -6.43
#